data_AF-A0A3S1Q3B3-F1
#
_entry.id   AF-A0A3S1Q3B3-F1
#
_cell.length_a   1.000
_cell.length_b   1.000
_cell.length_c   1.000
_cell.angle_alpha   90.00
_cell.angle_beta   90.00
_cell.angle_gamma   90.00
#
_symmetry.space_group_name_H-M   'P 1'
#
loop_
_entity.id
_entity.type
_entity.pdbx_description
1 polymer ?
#
loop_
_entity_poly.entity_id
_entity_poly.type
_entity_poly.pdbx_seq_one_letter_code
_entity_poly.pdbx_strand_id
1 'polypeptide(L)'
;GQEILAILEEVLSAGYVHVDTGTPQELYVWPYFFALPLDKLDARQRVELFKLVTASDYDDMKQFGAYIFYRVGITPTGQWLFFVAGD
;
A
#
# COMPACT_ATOMS: atom_id res chain seq x y z
N GLY A 1 3.58 18.59 -5.99
CA GLY A 1 2.14 18.81 -6.24
C GLY A 1 1.59 17.76 -7.18
N GLN A 2 1.85 17.90 -8.48
CA GLN A 2 1.42 16.95 -9.51
C GLN A 2 1.96 15.53 -9.30
N GLU A 3 3.24 15.41 -8.92
CA GLU A 3 3.87 14.13 -8.58
C GLU A 3 3.13 13.39 -7.46
N ILE A 4 2.77 14.10 -6.38
CA ILE A 4 2.02 13.53 -5.25
C ILE A 4 0.62 13.04 -5.68
N LEU A 5 -0.02 13.75 -6.62
CA LEU A 5 -1.30 13.31 -7.19
C LEU A 5 -1.14 12.08 -8.09
N ALA A 6 -0.05 11.99 -8.84
CA ALA A 6 0.27 10.81 -9.64
C ALA A 6 0.52 9.58 -8.75
N ILE A 7 1.30 9.74 -7.68
CA ILE A 7 1.54 8.66 -6.70
C ILE A 7 0.23 8.22 -6.04
N LEU A 8 -0.64 9.17 -5.66
CA LEU A 8 -1.94 8.84 -5.08
C LEU A 8 -2.80 8.03 -6.04
N GLU A 9 -2.88 8.45 -7.31
CA GLU A 9 -3.63 7.73 -8.34
C GLU A 9 -3.08 6.32 -8.54
N GLU A 10 -1.75 6.19 -8.63
CA GLU A 10 -1.09 4.91 -8.82
C GLU A 10 -1.31 3.94 -7.64
N VAL A 11 -1.24 4.45 -6.40
CA VAL A 11 -1.55 3.69 -5.18
C VAL A 11 -3.02 3.26 -5.16
N LEU A 12 -3.96 4.13 -5.51
CA LEU A 12 -5.39 3.79 -5.56
C LEU A 12 -5.73 2.81 -6.68
N SER A 13 -4.94 2.80 -7.75
CA SER A 13 -5.02 1.84 -8.86
C SER A 13 -4.52 0.44 -8.50
N ALA A 14 -3.82 0.29 -7.36
CA ALA A 14 -3.45 -1.02 -6.81
C ALA A 14 -4.63 -1.72 -6.11
N GLY A 15 -4.44 -3.00 -5.78
CA GLY A 15 -5.39 -3.71 -4.92
C GLY A 15 -5.35 -3.20 -3.47
N TYR A 16 -6.46 -3.37 -2.75
CA TYR A 16 -6.57 -3.01 -1.33
C TYR A 16 -6.74 -4.23 -0.43
N VAL A 17 -6.49 -3.99 0.86
CA VAL A 17 -6.89 -4.90 1.93
C VAL A 17 -7.97 -4.24 2.78
N HIS A 18 -8.96 -5.02 3.19
CA HIS A 18 -9.99 -4.59 4.14
C HIS A 18 -9.64 -5.18 5.51
N VAL A 19 -9.34 -4.30 6.47
CA VAL A 19 -8.87 -4.68 7.82
C VAL A 19 -9.88 -4.29 8.88
N ASP A 20 -9.81 -4.97 10.02
CA ASP A 20 -10.61 -4.70 11.22
C ASP A 20 -12.13 -4.66 10.98
N THR A 21 -12.61 -5.46 10.01
CA THR A 21 -14.01 -5.51 9.58
C THR A 21 -14.97 -5.79 10.75
N GLY A 22 -16.02 -4.99 10.84
CA GLY A 22 -17.04 -5.07 11.90
C GLY A 22 -16.64 -4.37 13.21
N THR A 23 -15.48 -3.71 13.24
CA THR A 23 -15.05 -2.90 14.39
C THR A 23 -15.13 -1.40 14.08
N PRO A 24 -15.06 -0.52 15.09
CA PRO A 24 -14.95 0.92 14.84
C PRO A 24 -13.64 1.34 14.13
N GLN A 25 -12.68 0.42 13.94
CA GLN A 25 -11.42 0.64 13.24
C GLN A 25 -11.44 0.14 11.79
N GLU A 26 -12.60 -0.30 11.29
CA GLU A 26 -12.75 -0.84 9.94
C GLU A 26 -12.20 0.11 8.86
N LEU A 27 -11.32 -0.42 8.00
CA LEU A 27 -10.54 0.39 7.07
C LEU A 27 -10.19 -0.35 5.78
N TYR A 28 -10.24 0.36 4.66
CA TYR A 28 -9.66 -0.06 3.39
C TYR A 28 -8.28 0.59 3.23
N VAL A 29 -7.25 -0.23 3.00
CA VAL A 29 -5.87 0.24 2.86
C VAL A 29 -5.28 -0.16 1.50
N TRP A 30 -4.72 0.82 0.81
CA TRP A 30 -3.96 0.65 -0.42
C TRP A 30 -2.47 0.91 -0.19
N PRO A 31 -1.57 0.15 -0.83
CA PRO A 31 -1.84 -1.14 -1.46
C PRO A 31 -1.98 -2.26 -0.40
N TYR A 32 -2.57 -3.39 -0.78
CA TYR A 32 -2.71 -4.56 0.10
C TYR A 32 -1.36 -5.11 0.63
N PHE A 33 -0.24 -4.77 -0.02
CA PHE A 33 1.12 -5.13 0.44
C PHE A 33 1.41 -4.66 1.86
N PHE A 34 0.74 -3.60 2.34
CA PHE A 34 0.84 -3.13 3.73
C PHE A 34 0.55 -4.23 4.76
N ALA A 35 -0.33 -5.17 4.44
CA ALA A 35 -0.75 -6.24 5.35
C ALA A 35 -0.06 -7.59 5.09
N LEU A 36 0.90 -7.66 4.16
CA LEU A 36 1.56 -8.90 3.75
C LEU A 36 3.08 -8.86 3.97
N PRO A 37 3.70 -9.98 4.42
CA PRO A 37 5.15 -10.13 4.36
C PRO A 37 5.64 -10.13 2.91
N LEU A 38 6.60 -9.27 2.58
CA LEU A 38 7.08 -9.08 1.21
C LEU A 38 7.81 -10.29 0.62
N ASP A 39 8.39 -11.13 1.47
CA ASP A 39 9.02 -12.40 1.12
C ASP A 39 8.00 -13.48 0.72
N LYS A 40 6.73 -13.33 1.12
CA LYS A 40 5.63 -14.24 0.81
C LYS A 40 4.80 -13.85 -0.41
N LEU A 41 5.14 -12.74 -1.07
CA LEU A 41 4.45 -12.35 -2.30
C LEU A 41 4.70 -13.38 -3.40
N ASP A 42 3.63 -13.83 -4.05
CA ASP A 42 3.73 -14.66 -5.24
C ASP A 42 4.24 -13.85 -6.45
N ALA A 43 4.46 -14.52 -7.58
CA ALA A 43 5.00 -13.89 -8.79
C ALA A 43 4.09 -12.78 -9.34
N ARG A 44 2.76 -12.96 -9.28
CA ARG A 44 1.80 -11.96 -9.75
C ARG A 44 1.80 -10.74 -8.83
N GLN A 45 1.73 -10.98 -7.52
CA GLN A 45 1.74 -9.92 -6.51
C GLN A 45 3.04 -9.12 -6.57
N ARG A 46 4.17 -9.78 -6.86
CA ARG A 46 5.46 -9.10 -7.04
C ARG A 46 5.51 -8.23 -8.30
N VAL A 47 4.88 -8.65 -9.40
CA VAL A 47 4.70 -7.78 -10.58
C VAL A 47 3.83 -6.57 -10.26
N GLU A 48 2.76 -6.75 -9.48
CA GLU A 48 1.92 -5.64 -9.03
C GLU A 48 2.70 -4.66 -8.12
N LEU A 49 3.55 -5.17 -7.23
CA LEU A 49 4.43 -4.35 -6.40
C LEU A 49 5.40 -3.51 -7.25
N PHE A 50 6.05 -4.13 -8.24
CA PHE A 50 7.00 -3.43 -9.12
C PHE A 50 6.39 -2.40 -10.08
N LYS A 51 5.05 -2.29 -10.12
CA LYS A 51 4.41 -1.14 -10.76
C LYS A 51 4.52 0.11 -9.89
N LEU A 52 4.54 -0.05 -8.57
CA LEU A 52 4.58 1.07 -7.61
C LEU A 52 6.01 1.48 -7.24
N VAL A 53 6.92 0.51 -7.20
CA VAL A 53 8.26 0.70 -6.63
C VAL A 53 9.34 0.12 -7.53
N THR A 54 10.53 0.68 -7.46
CA THR A 54 11.69 0.20 -8.21
C THR A 54 12.28 -1.06 -7.56
N ALA A 55 13.20 -1.73 -8.27
CA ALA A 55 13.94 -2.86 -7.71
C ALA A 55 14.77 -2.45 -6.47
N SER A 56 15.33 -1.23 -6.47
CA SER A 56 16.08 -0.70 -5.34
C SER A 56 15.17 -0.48 -4.11
N ASP A 57 14.00 0.14 -4.30
CA ASP A 57 13.02 0.31 -3.22
C ASP A 57 12.59 -1.04 -2.63
N TYR A 58 12.40 -2.05 -3.48
CA TYR A 58 12.06 -3.40 -3.03
C TYR A 58 13.18 -4.06 -2.20
N ASP A 59 14.45 -3.82 -2.55
CA ASP A 59 15.57 -4.32 -1.78
C ASP A 59 15.67 -3.63 -0.41
N ASP A 60 15.44 -2.32 -0.35
CA ASP A 60 15.36 -1.56 0.91
C ASP A 60 14.19 -2.07 1.79
N MET A 61 13.02 -2.28 1.18
CA MET A 61 11.86 -2.86 1.86
C MET A 61 12.11 -4.27 2.39
N LYS A 62 12.89 -5.10 1.68
CA LYS A 62 13.26 -6.44 2.17
C LYS A 62 14.21 -6.35 3.37
N GLN A 63 15.11 -5.38 3.39
CA GLN A 63 15.97 -5.13 4.54
C GLN A 63 15.17 -4.63 5.76
N PHE A 64 14.19 -3.76 5.52
CA PHE A 64 13.29 -3.26 6.57
C PHE A 64 12.30 -4.33 7.06
N GLY A 65 11.85 -5.21 6.17
CA GLY A 65 10.91 -6.30 6.46
C GLY A 65 9.43 -5.94 6.27
N ALA A 66 9.13 -4.75 5.74
CA ALA A 66 7.77 -4.30 5.48
C ALA A 66 7.70 -3.35 4.27
N TYR A 67 6.48 -3.13 3.78
CA TYR A 67 6.20 -2.12 2.76
C TYR A 67 6.29 -0.71 3.36
N ILE A 68 7.21 0.10 2.85
CA ILE A 68 7.49 1.47 3.35
C ILE A 68 7.22 2.57 2.32
N PHE A 69 6.59 2.25 1.18
CA PHE A 69 6.19 3.28 0.23
C PHE A 69 4.83 3.90 0.62
N TYR A 70 4.30 4.78 -0.23
CA TYR A 70 3.04 5.47 0.04
C TYR A 70 1.87 4.50 0.24
N ARG A 71 1.00 4.85 1.19
CA ARG A 71 -0.24 4.14 1.47
C ARG A 71 -1.40 5.09 1.74
N VAL A 72 -2.61 4.65 1.41
CA VAL A 72 -3.86 5.39 1.61
C VAL A 72 -4.80 4.56 2.47
N GLY A 73 -5.46 5.22 3.44
CA GLY A 73 -6.51 4.62 4.27
C GLY A 73 -7.83 5.35 4.10
N ILE A 74 -8.88 4.61 3.76
CA ILE A 74 -10.24 5.13 3.56
C ILE A 74 -11.24 4.28 4.35
N THR A 75 -12.11 4.91 5.14
CA THR A 75 -13.17 4.22 5.88
C THR A 75 -14.24 3.64 4.94
N PRO A 76 -15.08 2.70 5.41
CA PRO A 76 -16.25 2.25 4.65
C PRO A 76 -17.22 3.36 4.24
N THR A 77 -17.23 4.48 4.97
CA THR A 77 -18.06 5.65 4.66
C THR A 77 -17.44 6.57 3.60
N GLY A 78 -16.26 6.23 3.07
CA GLY A 78 -15.54 7.04 2.09
C GLY A 78 -14.71 8.17 2.70
N GLN A 79 -14.56 8.20 4.03
CA GLN A 79 -13.72 9.19 4.67
C GLN A 79 -12.25 8.81 4.50
N TRP A 80 -11.50 9.67 3.82
CA TRP A 80 -10.05 9.55 3.74
C TRP A 80 -9.42 9.90 5.09
N LEU A 81 -8.72 8.94 5.69
CA LEU A 81 -8.04 9.12 6.98
C LEU A 81 -6.57 9.53 6.83
N PHE A 82 -5.83 8.88 5.92
CA PHE A 82 -4.42 9.18 5.72
C PHE A 82 -3.95 8.91 4.29
N PHE A 83 -2.94 9.66 3.87
CA PHE A 83 -2.05 9.34 2.75
C PHE A 83 -0.65 9.78 3.12
N VAL A 84 0.20 8.79 3.34
CA VAL A 84 1.52 9.00 3.95
C VAL A 84 2.53 8.09 3.26
N ALA A 85 3.78 8.53 3.18
CA ALA A 85 4.89 7.63 2.94
C ALA A 85 5.07 6.70 4.16
N GLY A 86 5.54 5.48 3.95
CA GLY A 86 6.06 4.66 5.03
C GLY A 86 7.41 5.17 5.53
N ASP A 87 7.80 4.68 6.70
CA ASP A 87 9.06 4.96 7.39
C ASP A 87 9.80 3.63 7.55
#